data_AF-A0A8J8GGS4-F1
#
_entry.id   AF-A0A8J8GGS4-F1
#
_cell.length_a   1.000
_cell.length_b   1.000
_cell.length_c   1.000
_cell.angle_alpha   90.00
_cell.angle_beta   90.00
_cell.angle_gamma   90.00
#
_symmetry.space_group_name_H-M   'P 1'
#
loop_
_entity.id
_entity.type
_entity.pdbx_description
1 polymer ?
#
loop_
_entity_poly.entity_id
_entity_poly.type
_entity_poly.pdbx_seq_one_letter_code
_entity_poly.pdbx_strand_id
1 'polypeptide(L)' 'MWVVTLYAHDRIKMYEFDNKEEAQKQFDNLTGCKILSEVIYFTDFEDADVMPKRELAFAPN' A
#
# COMPACT_ATOMS: atom_id res chain seq x y z
N MET A 1 -4.05 1.28 -0.04
CA MET A 1 -4.38 0.46 -1.24
C MET A 1 -3.49 -0.78 -1.26
N TRP A 2 -3.95 -1.91 -1.78
CA TRP A 2 -3.21 -3.17 -1.84
C TRP A 2 -3.03 -3.62 -3.29
N VAL A 3 -1.82 -4.07 -3.64
CA VAL A 3 -1.49 -4.51 -4.99
C VAL A 3 -0.92 -5.92 -4.96
N VAL A 4 -1.51 -6.83 -5.74
CA VAL A 4 -0.94 -8.16 -5.99
C VAL A 4 -0.30 -8.15 -7.36
N THR A 5 1.00 -8.39 -7.39
CA THR A 5 1.77 -8.55 -8.63
C THR A 5 2.05 -10.02 -8.86
N LEU A 6 1.64 -10.54 -10.02
CA LEU A 6 1.89 -11.92 -10.45
C LEU A 6 2.84 -11.90 -11.65
N TYR A 7 3.99 -12.56 -11.48
CA TYR A 7 4.93 -12.85 -12.55
C TYR A 7 4.56 -14.20 -13.16
N ALA A 8 4.00 -14.15 -14.38
CA ALA A 8 3.59 -15.34 -15.12
C ALA A 8 4.36 -15.39 -16.44
N HIS A 9 5.42 -16.21 -16.45
CA HIS A 9 6.33 -16.32 -17.60
C HIS A 9 6.88 -14.93 -17.98
N ASP A 10 6.59 -14.47 -19.21
CA ASP A 10 7.07 -13.20 -19.75
C ASP A 10 6.09 -12.04 -19.55
N ARG A 11 5.12 -12.19 -18.64
CA ARG A 11 4.11 -11.15 -18.38
C ARG A 11 3.98 -10.86 -16.90
N ILE A 12 3.81 -9.59 -16.60
CA ILE A 12 3.46 -9.08 -15.29
C ILE A 12 1.98 -8.76 -15.31
N LYS A 13 1.23 -9.28 -14.34
CA LYS A 13 -0.15 -8.88 -14.07
C LYS A 13 -0.22 -8.22 -12.71
N MET A 14 -0.91 -7.10 -12.62
CA MET A 14 -1.13 -6.38 -11.38
C MET A 14 -2.63 -6.31 -11.10
N TYR A 15 -2.99 -6.53 -9.84
CA TYR A 15 -4.35 -6.47 -9.34
C TYR A 15 -4.39 -5.49 -8.18
N GLU A 16 -5.33 -4.55 -8.21
CA GLU A 16 -5.48 -3.49 -7.20
C GLU A 16 -6.72 -3.78 -6.35
N PHE A 17 -6.60 -3.51 -5.05
CA PHE A 17 -7.64 -3.74 -4.06
C PHE A 17 -7.66 -2.63 -3.03
N ASP A 18 -8.85 -2.31 -2.53
CA ASP A 18 -9.03 -1.27 -1.51
C ASP A 18 -8.66 -1.77 -0.11
N ASN A 19 -8.91 -3.05 0.18
CA ASN A 19 -8.69 -3.65 1.50
C ASN A 19 -7.74 -4.85 1.46
N LYS A 20 -7.12 -5.12 2.62
CA LYS A 20 -6.12 -6.19 2.79
C LYS A 20 -6.72 -7.57 2.64
N GLU A 21 -7.93 -7.80 3.16
CA GLU A 21 -8.55 -9.12 3.21
C GLU A 21 -8.83 -9.67 1.80
N GLU A 22 -9.35 -8.84 0.91
CA GLU A 22 -9.59 -9.20 -0.49
C GLU A 22 -8.27 -9.48 -1.22
N ALA A 23 -7.26 -8.62 -1.04
CA ALA A 23 -5.96 -8.79 -1.64
C ALA A 23 -5.28 -10.10 -1.18
N GLN A 24 -5.36 -10.40 0.13
CA GLN A 24 -4.83 -11.63 0.71
C GLN A 24 -5.55 -12.86 0.16
N LYS A 25 -6.88 -12.84 0.10
CA LYS A 25 -7.67 -13.95 -0.45
C LYS A 25 -7.32 -14.23 -1.91
N GLN A 26 -7.11 -13.18 -2.72
CA GLN A 26 -6.67 -13.35 -4.10
C GLN A 26 -5.22 -13.85 -4.17
N PHE A 27 -4.33 -13.31 -3.34
CA PHE A 27 -2.95 -13.75 -3.26
C PHE A 27 -2.87 -15.25 -2.97
N ASP A 28 -3.64 -15.76 -2.02
CA ASP A 28 -3.64 -17.17 -1.63
C ASP A 28 -4.15 -18.10 -2.76
N ASN A 29 -5.14 -17.64 -3.54
CA ASN A 29 -5.70 -18.37 -4.68
C ASN A 29 -4.79 -18.41 -5.91
N LEU A 30 -3.87 -17.44 -6.06
CA LEU A 30 -2.95 -17.39 -7.19
C LEU A 30 -1.78 -18.37 -6.99
N THR A 31 -1.29 -18.97 -8.07
CA THR A 31 -0.11 -19.85 -8.04
C THR A 31 1.03 -19.24 -8.85
N GLY A 32 2.28 -19.62 -8.53
CA GLY A 32 3.48 -19.10 -9.18
C GLY A 32 4.18 -18.00 -8.37
N CYS A 33 4.97 -17.17 -9.06
CA CYS A 33 5.75 -16.10 -8.44
C CYS A 33 4.88 -14.85 -8.28
N LYS A 34 4.50 -14.56 -7.04
CA LYS A 34 3.57 -13.49 -6.68
C LYS A 34 4.10 -12.68 -5.52
N ILE A 35 3.79 -11.38 -5.53
CA ILE A 35 4.17 -10.42 -4.49
C ILE A 35 2.90 -9.67 -4.08
N LEU A 36 2.67 -9.55 -2.77
CA LEU A 36 1.65 -8.68 -2.20
C LEU A 36 2.34 -7.43 -1.68
N SER A 37 1.87 -6.26 -2.08
CA SER A 37 2.42 -4.96 -1.69
C SER A 37 1.32 -4.06 -1.15
N GLU A 38 1.65 -3.32 -0.11
CA GLU A 38 0.79 -2.25 0.43
C GLU A 38 1.28 -0.91 -0.13
N VAL A 39 0.35 -0.13 -0.67
CA VAL A 39 0.58 1.24 -1.14
C VAL A 39 -0.06 2.17 -0.12
N ILE A 40 0.80 2.95 0.54
CA ILE A 40 0.44 3.92 1.56
C ILE A 40 0.68 5.31 0.98
N TYR A 41 -0.35 6.14 0.95
CA TYR A 41 -0.25 7.53 0.48
C TYR A 41 0.12 8.47 1.62
N PHE A 42 0.76 9.58 1.30
CA PHE A 42 1.03 10.63 2.30
C PHE A 42 -0.27 11.15 2.93
N THR A 43 -1.34 11.25 2.13
CA THR A 43 -2.69 11.65 2.57
C THR A 43 -3.34 10.67 3.55
N ASP A 44 -2.95 9.39 3.53
CA ASP A 44 -3.47 8.40 4.50
C ASP A 44 -3.03 8.75 5.93
N PHE A 45 -1.97 9.55 6.06
CA PHE A 45 -1.49 10.10 7.34
C PHE A 45 -2.01 11.51 7.63
N GLU A 46 -2.68 12.19 6.70
CA GLU A 46 -3.25 13.53 6.91
C GLU A 46 -4.61 13.46 7.63
N ASP A 47 -5.39 12.40 7.42
CA ASP A 47 -6.63 12.13 8.17
C ASP A 47 -6.35 11.49 9.55
N ALA A 48 -5.12 11.05 9.79
CA ALA A 48 -4.64 10.65 11.10
C ALA A 48 -4.13 11.91 11.82
N ASP A 49 -4.95 12.45 12.71
CA ASP A 49 -4.76 13.65 13.53
C ASP A 49 -3.52 13.58 14.48
N VAL A 50 -2.31 13.37 13.93
CA VAL A 50 -1.04 13.20 14.66
C VAL A 50 0.12 13.80 13.85
N MET A 51 0.04 15.10 13.57
CA MET A 51 1.25 15.90 13.67
C MET A 51 1.30 16.46 15.09
N PRO A 52 2.10 15.91 16.03
CA PRO A 52 2.32 16.60 17.29
C PRO A 52 2.89 17.97 16.94
N LYS A 53 2.28 19.02 17.49
CA LYS A 53 2.62 20.46 17.41
C LYS A 53 4.09 20.86 17.64
N ARG A 54 5.04 19.92 17.72
CA ARG A 54 6.44 20.12 18.09
C ARG A 54 7.34 20.62 16.95
N GLU A 55 6.95 20.53 15.68
CA GLU A 55 7.81 21.01 14.58
C GLU A 55 7.50 22.42 14.08
N LEU A 56 6.45 23.08 14.58
CA LEU A 56 6.21 24.51 14.30
C LEU A 56 7.11 25.46 15.13
N ALA A 57 8.03 24.93 15.96
CA ALA A 57 8.93 25.73 16.79
C ALA A 57 10.29 26.07 16.13
N PHE A 58 10.56 25.59 14.91
CA PHE A 58 11.84 25.79 14.22
C PHE A 58 11.77 26.68 12.98
N ALA A 59 10.66 27.37 12.72
CA ALA A 59 10.65 28.44 11.73
C ALA A 59 11.31 29.69 12.36
N PRO A 60 12.49 30.15 11.89
CA PRO A 60 13.05 31.41 12.35
C PRO A 60 12.19 32.58 11.84
N ASN A 61 12.05 33.60 12.69
CA ASN A 61 11.27 34.83 12.49
C ASN A 61 11.59 35.58 11.19
#